data_AF-A0A7Y2XYK1-F1
#
_entry.id   AF-A0A7Y2XYK1-F1
#
_cell.length_a   1.000
_cell.length_b   1.000
_cell.length_c   1.000
_cell.angle_alpha   90.00
_cell.angle_beta   90.00
_cell.angle_gamma   90.00
#
_symmetry.space_group_name_H-M   'P 1'
#
loop_
_entity.id
_entity.type
_entity.pdbx_description
1 polymer ?
#
loop_
_entity_poly.entity_id
_entity_poly.type
_entity_poly.pdbx_seq_one_letter_code
_entity_poly.pdbx_strand_id
1 'polypeptide(L)'
;MATKRITFPGHSGDTLAARLDMPDGPHLATALFAHCFTCGKDIPAARRIAARLAGMGIAVLRFDFTGLGHSEGEFSNTSFTSNVEDLVAACAYLDGEGLPPALLIGHSLGGAAVLKAAAQMDEIKAVATIGAPFDPEHVTHNFADALPEIISKGVAEVSLGGRPFKIGKSFIEDVAAGELAPAIGNLKAALLVLHAPQDAIVSIDNASQIFLAAKHPKSFVTLDDADHLVTRAADAEYAADVIATWAGRYLPLKQPAPPPGAPEGIVRVAEADPNGFLQDVNAGPTHHTLADEPLAYGGTNRGMSPYGFLSAGLGACTSMTIRMYARRKGWPLEHVSVDVCHDKVHAQDAETGSGDKIDTWRRRIKLTGDLSDDQRHRLLEIADRCPVHRTLERSSEVLT
;
A
#
# COMPACT_ATOMS: atom_id res chain seq x y z
N MET A 1 -5.43 -3.88 -16.48
CA MET A 1 -4.47 -2.83 -16.13
C MET A 1 -4.08 -2.06 -17.38
N ALA A 2 -4.44 -0.78 -17.46
CA ALA A 2 -4.18 0.05 -18.62
C ALA A 2 -2.84 0.80 -18.45
N THR A 3 -1.81 0.40 -19.22
CA THR A 3 -0.57 1.16 -19.34
C THR A 3 -0.73 2.21 -20.45
N LYS A 4 -0.65 3.49 -20.10
CA LYS A 4 -0.66 4.59 -21.07
C LYS A 4 0.75 4.92 -21.53
N ARG A 5 0.91 5.14 -22.84
CA ARG A 5 2.14 5.71 -23.40
C ARG A 5 2.01 7.23 -23.34
N ILE A 6 2.98 7.89 -22.73
CA ILE A 6 2.97 9.35 -22.60
C ILE A 6 4.36 9.91 -22.91
N THR A 7 4.40 11.20 -23.16
CA THR A 7 5.63 11.96 -23.39
C THR A 7 5.55 13.29 -22.68
N PHE A 8 6.68 13.79 -22.17
CA PHE A 8 6.77 15.07 -21.49
C PHE A 8 8.16 15.70 -21.71
N PRO A 9 8.31 17.03 -21.60
CA PRO A 9 9.62 17.68 -21.77
C PRO A 9 10.54 17.37 -20.58
N GLY A 10 11.80 17.02 -20.86
CA GLY A 10 12.87 16.83 -19.88
C GLY A 10 13.59 18.13 -19.51
N HIS A 11 14.72 18.01 -18.82
CA HIS A 11 15.49 19.16 -18.30
C HIS A 11 15.95 20.14 -19.40
N SER A 12 16.33 19.63 -20.56
CA SER A 12 16.81 20.39 -21.73
C SER A 12 15.69 20.80 -22.69
N GLY A 13 14.43 20.44 -22.41
CA GLY A 13 13.30 20.57 -23.32
C GLY A 13 13.16 19.42 -24.34
N ASP A 14 14.10 18.47 -24.35
CA ASP A 14 13.98 17.23 -25.14
C ASP A 14 12.80 16.38 -24.69
N THR A 15 12.17 15.65 -25.62
CA THR A 15 11.00 14.83 -25.28
C THR A 15 11.41 13.54 -24.56
N LEU A 16 10.91 13.34 -23.35
CA LEU A 16 11.07 12.10 -22.59
C LEU A 16 9.90 11.16 -22.80
N ALA A 17 10.21 9.88 -23.05
CA ALA A 17 9.22 8.83 -23.27
C ALA A 17 8.89 8.08 -21.97
N ALA A 18 7.61 7.92 -21.68
CA ALA A 18 7.15 7.30 -20.45
C ALA A 18 6.03 6.26 -20.63
N ARG A 19 5.79 5.54 -19.54
CA ARG A 19 4.72 4.57 -19.34
C ARG A 19 4.07 4.86 -18.00
N LEU A 20 2.78 5.15 -18.03
CA LEU A 20 1.95 5.34 -16.83
C LEU A 20 1.06 4.13 -16.63
N ASP A 21 1.38 3.33 -15.62
CA ASP A 21 0.60 2.16 -15.21
C ASP A 21 -0.50 2.62 -14.24
N MET A 22 -1.75 2.61 -14.70
CA MET A 22 -2.91 3.02 -13.89
C MET A 22 -3.55 1.81 -13.19
N PRO A 23 -4.06 1.97 -11.94
CA PRO A 23 -4.84 0.95 -11.27
C PRO A 23 -6.15 0.67 -12.03
N ASP A 24 -6.58 -0.58 -12.06
CA ASP A 24 -7.92 -0.95 -12.56
C ASP A 24 -9.02 -0.62 -11.53
N GLY A 25 -8.63 -0.53 -10.25
CA GLY A 25 -9.49 -0.15 -9.13
C GLY A 25 -9.34 1.33 -8.74
N PRO A 26 -9.69 1.70 -7.50
CA PRO A 26 -9.52 3.08 -7.05
C PRO A 26 -8.05 3.51 -7.12
N HIS A 27 -7.83 4.74 -7.59
CA HIS A 27 -6.53 5.40 -7.49
C HIS A 27 -6.34 5.92 -6.08
N LEU A 28 -5.33 5.38 -5.38
CA LEU A 28 -5.07 5.65 -3.97
C LEU A 28 -3.82 6.52 -3.76
N ALA A 29 -2.82 6.39 -4.63
CA ALA A 29 -1.61 7.21 -4.63
C ALA A 29 -0.92 7.16 -6.00
N THR A 30 0.06 8.04 -6.22
CA THR A 30 0.94 8.00 -7.40
C THR A 30 2.39 7.86 -6.97
N ALA A 31 3.14 7.05 -7.72
CA ALA A 31 4.57 6.87 -7.59
C ALA A 31 5.31 7.20 -8.89
N LEU A 32 6.50 7.77 -8.77
CA LEU A 32 7.45 7.86 -9.88
C LEU A 32 8.54 6.80 -9.67
N PHE A 33 8.81 6.00 -10.69
CA PHE A 33 9.83 4.97 -10.67
C PHE A 33 10.96 5.27 -11.67
N ALA A 34 12.07 5.77 -11.13
CA ALA A 34 13.36 5.90 -11.81
C ALA A 34 14.08 4.56 -11.87
N HIS A 35 14.13 3.94 -13.04
CA HIS A 35 14.84 2.68 -13.24
C HIS A 35 16.36 2.90 -13.40
N CYS A 36 17.12 1.81 -13.50
CA CYS A 36 18.56 1.86 -13.75
C CYS A 36 18.88 2.58 -15.08
N PHE A 37 19.93 3.41 -15.08
CA PHE A 37 20.36 4.26 -16.21
C PHE A 37 20.87 3.49 -17.44
N THR A 38 21.05 2.18 -17.31
CA THR A 38 21.54 1.31 -18.39
C THR A 38 20.45 0.37 -18.91
N CYS A 39 19.29 0.48 -18.25
CA CYS A 39 18.09 -0.28 -18.49
C CYS A 39 17.10 0.65 -19.16
N GLY A 40 16.35 0.19 -20.16
CA GLY A 40 15.17 0.93 -20.59
C GLY A 40 14.06 0.80 -19.56
N LYS A 41 13.06 1.69 -19.59
CA LYS A 41 11.87 1.66 -18.73
C LYS A 41 11.15 0.33 -18.73
N ASP A 42 11.32 -0.46 -19.79
CA ASP A 42 10.68 -1.75 -19.99
C ASP A 42 11.46 -2.95 -19.42
N ILE A 43 12.45 -2.73 -18.54
CA ILE A 43 13.09 -3.85 -17.83
C ILE A 43 12.07 -4.69 -17.06
N PRO A 44 12.24 -6.03 -17.04
CA PRO A 44 11.29 -6.93 -16.40
C PRO A 44 10.98 -6.56 -14.95
N ALA A 45 12.00 -6.19 -14.16
CA ALA A 45 11.83 -5.78 -12.76
C ALA A 45 10.94 -4.53 -12.64
N ALA A 46 11.29 -3.44 -13.32
CA ALA A 46 10.53 -2.20 -13.24
C ALA A 46 9.07 -2.38 -13.71
N ARG A 47 8.86 -3.14 -14.79
CA ARG A 47 7.52 -3.46 -15.30
C ARG A 47 6.71 -4.29 -14.31
N ARG A 48 7.31 -5.32 -13.69
CA ARG A 48 6.62 -6.19 -12.72
C ARG A 48 6.27 -5.43 -11.45
N ILE A 49 7.22 -4.68 -10.89
CA ILE A 49 6.99 -3.85 -9.71
C ILE A 49 5.89 -2.82 -9.98
N ALA A 50 5.98 -2.07 -11.09
CA ALA A 50 4.97 -1.07 -11.44
C ALA A 50 3.58 -1.69 -11.62
N ALA A 51 3.48 -2.83 -12.33
CA ALA A 51 2.21 -3.54 -12.49
C ALA A 51 1.65 -4.04 -11.16
N ARG A 52 2.50 -4.55 -10.26
CA ARG A 52 2.07 -5.03 -8.94
C ARG A 52 1.60 -3.89 -8.05
N LEU A 53 2.31 -2.77 -8.02
CA LEU A 53 1.92 -1.55 -7.30
C LEU A 53 0.61 -0.96 -7.82
N ALA A 54 0.43 -0.89 -9.14
CA ALA A 54 -0.84 -0.49 -9.76
C ALA A 54 -1.98 -1.43 -9.39
N GLY A 55 -1.70 -2.73 -9.22
CA GLY A 55 -2.68 -3.70 -8.73
C GLY A 55 -3.16 -3.44 -7.31
N MET A 56 -2.35 -2.72 -6.53
CA MET A 56 -2.63 -2.31 -5.15
C MET A 56 -3.18 -0.87 -5.05
N GLY A 57 -3.53 -0.24 -6.18
CA GLY A 57 -4.12 1.10 -6.22
C GLY A 57 -3.11 2.24 -6.33
N ILE A 58 -1.82 1.96 -6.52
CA ILE A 58 -0.76 2.98 -6.66
C ILE A 58 -0.44 3.15 -8.15
N ALA A 59 -0.83 4.27 -8.77
CA ALA A 59 -0.43 4.58 -10.14
C ALA A 59 1.09 4.76 -10.22
N VAL A 60 1.75 4.23 -11.25
CA VAL A 60 3.21 4.29 -11.37
C VAL A 60 3.63 4.86 -12.72
N LEU A 61 4.39 5.96 -12.71
CA LEU A 61 5.07 6.48 -13.88
C LEU A 61 6.49 5.93 -13.97
N ARG A 62 6.85 5.33 -15.11
CA ARG A 62 8.22 4.97 -15.50
C ARG A 62 8.61 5.75 -16.74
N PHE A 63 9.79 6.35 -16.78
CA PHE A 63 10.25 7.12 -17.94
C PHE A 63 11.69 6.77 -18.27
N ASP A 64 12.04 6.84 -19.55
CA ASP A 64 13.43 6.77 -20.00
C ASP A 64 14.08 8.15 -19.79
N PHE A 65 15.24 8.24 -19.13
CA PHE A 65 15.99 9.52 -19.00
C PHE A 65 16.47 10.05 -20.35
N THR A 66 16.88 11.32 -20.43
CA THR A 66 17.40 11.93 -21.67
C THR A 66 18.48 11.04 -22.31
N GLY A 67 18.34 10.78 -23.61
CA GLY A 67 19.27 9.97 -24.39
C GLY A 67 19.23 8.46 -24.14
N LEU A 68 18.25 7.96 -23.37
CA LEU A 68 18.02 6.53 -23.17
C LEU A 68 16.71 6.08 -23.82
N GLY A 69 16.69 4.81 -24.25
CA GLY A 69 15.45 4.15 -24.68
C GLY A 69 14.76 4.87 -25.84
N HIS A 70 13.57 5.41 -25.58
CA HIS A 70 12.78 6.16 -26.56
C HIS A 70 12.76 7.68 -26.30
N SER A 71 13.53 8.17 -25.33
CA SER A 71 13.68 9.59 -25.05
C SER A 71 14.67 10.24 -26.02
N GLU A 72 14.39 11.49 -26.37
CA GLU A 72 15.25 12.30 -27.23
C GLU A 72 16.53 12.74 -26.48
N GLY A 73 17.47 13.34 -27.21
CA GLY A 73 18.78 13.78 -26.71
C GLY A 73 19.89 12.72 -26.83
N GLU A 74 21.10 13.08 -26.37
CA GLU A 74 22.27 12.18 -26.34
C GLU A 74 22.73 11.98 -24.89
N PHE A 75 22.77 10.73 -24.43
CA PHE A 75 23.15 10.41 -23.05
C PHE A 75 24.60 10.81 -22.72
N SER A 76 25.49 10.85 -23.72
CA SER A 76 26.86 11.34 -23.53
C SER A 76 26.94 12.81 -23.10
N ASN A 77 25.88 13.58 -23.33
CA ASN A 77 25.79 15.00 -22.98
C ASN A 77 25.04 15.23 -21.65
N THR A 78 24.58 14.18 -20.98
CA THR A 78 23.89 14.28 -19.69
C THR A 78 24.87 14.16 -18.52
N SER A 79 24.45 14.63 -17.35
CA SER A 79 25.15 14.46 -16.08
C SER A 79 24.21 13.84 -15.05
N PHE A 80 24.72 13.49 -13.88
CA PHE A 80 23.88 12.97 -12.80
C PHE A 80 22.83 14.00 -12.34
N THR A 81 23.22 15.27 -12.29
CA THR A 81 22.37 16.42 -11.99
C THR A 81 21.29 16.62 -13.05
N SER A 82 21.62 16.57 -14.34
CA SER A 82 20.59 16.69 -15.39
C SER A 82 19.57 15.54 -15.34
N ASN A 83 20.00 14.35 -14.95
CA ASN A 83 19.09 13.22 -14.73
C ASN A 83 18.18 13.42 -13.51
N VAL A 84 18.67 14.06 -12.46
CA VAL A 84 17.83 14.49 -11.33
C VAL A 84 16.82 15.54 -11.78
N GLU A 85 17.21 16.46 -12.67
CA GLU A 85 16.30 17.46 -13.25
C GLU A 85 15.21 16.80 -14.12
N ASP A 86 15.52 15.76 -14.90
CA ASP A 86 14.51 14.97 -15.63
C ASP A 86 13.49 14.33 -14.69
N LEU A 87 13.94 13.84 -13.53
CA LEU A 87 13.08 13.25 -12.51
C LEU A 87 12.14 14.31 -11.90
N VAL A 88 12.67 15.49 -11.59
CA VAL A 88 11.87 16.63 -11.13
C VAL A 88 10.85 17.05 -12.20
N ALA A 89 11.23 17.07 -13.48
CA ALA A 89 10.33 17.34 -14.59
C ALA A 89 9.20 16.28 -14.70
N ALA A 90 9.53 15.00 -14.49
CA ALA A 90 8.54 13.92 -14.46
C ALA A 90 7.54 14.09 -13.30
N CYS A 91 8.01 14.51 -12.13
CA CYS A 91 7.14 14.83 -10.99
C CYS A 91 6.22 16.03 -11.28
N ALA A 92 6.76 17.10 -11.85
CA ALA A 92 5.99 18.29 -12.23
C ALA A 92 4.94 17.98 -13.29
N TYR A 93 5.27 17.13 -14.27
CA TYR A 93 4.32 16.65 -15.26
C TYR A 93 3.16 15.89 -14.61
N LEU A 94 3.45 14.96 -13.70
CA LEU A 94 2.42 14.21 -12.97
C LEU A 94 1.51 15.12 -12.14
N ASP A 95 2.08 16.12 -11.48
CA ASP A 95 1.30 17.13 -10.73
C ASP A 95 0.35 17.91 -11.66
N GLY A 96 0.84 18.33 -12.83
CA GLY A 96 0.03 19.00 -13.86
C GLY A 96 -1.14 18.15 -14.39
N GLU A 97 -0.99 16.82 -14.42
CA GLU A 97 -2.04 15.87 -14.80
C GLU A 97 -2.99 15.54 -13.63
N GLY A 98 -2.85 16.18 -12.46
CA GLY A 98 -3.66 15.91 -11.28
C GLY A 98 -3.31 14.59 -10.59
N LEU A 99 -2.10 14.07 -10.82
CA LEU A 99 -1.57 12.82 -10.26
C LEU A 99 -0.29 13.05 -9.45
N PRO A 100 -0.24 14.02 -8.50
CA PRO A 100 1.00 14.37 -7.80
C PRO A 100 1.65 13.14 -7.15
N PRO A 101 2.93 12.87 -7.44
CA PRO A 101 3.62 11.73 -6.85
C PRO A 101 3.91 12.00 -5.38
N ALA A 102 3.58 11.05 -4.52
CA ALA A 102 3.93 11.09 -3.09
C ALA A 102 5.00 10.05 -2.73
N LEU A 103 5.28 9.13 -3.65
CA LEU A 103 6.27 8.05 -3.54
C LEU A 103 7.28 8.14 -4.68
N LEU A 104 8.58 8.15 -4.36
CA LEU A 104 9.63 7.92 -5.33
C LEU A 104 10.22 6.52 -5.16
N ILE A 105 10.44 5.82 -6.27
CA ILE A 105 11.08 4.52 -6.29
C ILE A 105 12.28 4.61 -7.23
N GLY A 106 13.45 4.18 -6.77
CA GLY A 106 14.67 4.23 -7.56
C GLY A 106 15.42 2.90 -7.55
N HIS A 107 15.78 2.39 -8.72
CA HIS A 107 16.56 1.16 -8.87
C HIS A 107 17.98 1.46 -9.35
N SER A 108 18.98 0.82 -8.73
CA SER A 108 20.40 1.02 -9.04
C SER A 108 20.76 2.51 -8.95
N LEU A 109 21.44 3.07 -9.94
CA LEU A 109 21.73 4.52 -10.04
C LEU A 109 20.46 5.39 -9.97
N GLY A 110 19.29 4.90 -10.42
CA GLY A 110 18.01 5.60 -10.25
C GLY A 110 17.63 5.79 -8.78
N GLY A 111 18.12 4.90 -7.90
CA GLY A 111 18.05 5.01 -6.45
C GLY A 111 18.80 6.21 -5.89
N ALA A 112 20.02 6.46 -6.37
CA ALA A 112 20.77 7.66 -6.00
C ALA A 112 20.06 8.94 -6.51
N ALA A 113 19.52 8.89 -7.74
CA ALA A 113 18.80 10.02 -8.33
C ALA A 113 17.54 10.39 -7.54
N VAL A 114 16.69 9.41 -7.16
CA VAL A 114 15.49 9.70 -6.34
C VAL A 114 15.85 10.25 -4.96
N LEU A 115 16.95 9.82 -4.35
CA LEU A 115 17.40 10.34 -3.06
C LEU A 115 17.84 11.80 -3.17
N LYS A 116 18.61 12.16 -4.22
CA LYS A 116 19.02 13.54 -4.48
C LYS A 116 17.84 14.43 -4.86
N ALA A 117 16.89 13.93 -5.66
CA ALA A 117 15.68 14.66 -6.04
C ALA A 117 14.74 14.90 -4.85
N ALA A 118 14.45 13.85 -4.05
CA ALA A 118 13.51 13.94 -2.93
C ALA A 118 13.93 14.96 -1.87
N ALA A 119 15.24 15.18 -1.68
CA ALA A 119 15.75 16.18 -0.74
C ALA A 119 15.34 17.63 -1.11
N GLN A 120 14.92 17.85 -2.35
CA GLN A 120 14.54 19.16 -2.89
C GLN A 120 13.02 19.31 -3.08
N MET A 121 12.23 18.31 -2.68
CA MET A 121 10.79 18.23 -2.94
C MET A 121 10.00 17.97 -1.64
N ASP A 122 9.22 18.94 -1.17
CA ASP A 122 8.49 18.83 0.10
C ASP A 122 7.21 17.97 -0.02
N GLU A 123 6.73 17.73 -1.24
CA GLU A 123 5.53 16.94 -1.56
C GLU A 123 5.75 15.44 -1.37
N ILE A 124 6.99 14.97 -1.56
CA ILE A 124 7.36 13.56 -1.45
C ILE A 124 7.28 13.11 0.01
N LYS A 125 6.50 12.07 0.28
CA LYS A 125 6.29 11.53 1.64
C LYS A 125 7.07 10.26 1.90
N ALA A 126 7.39 9.52 0.84
CA ALA A 126 8.10 8.25 0.92
C ALA A 126 9.08 8.07 -0.25
N VAL A 127 10.23 7.48 0.03
CA VAL A 127 11.25 7.11 -0.96
C VAL A 127 11.63 5.65 -0.73
N ALA A 128 11.64 4.84 -1.80
CA ALA A 128 12.12 3.47 -1.79
C ALA A 128 13.29 3.31 -2.77
N THR A 129 14.39 2.73 -2.31
CA THR A 129 15.54 2.40 -3.16
C THR A 129 15.72 0.90 -3.29
N ILE A 130 16.15 0.43 -4.46
CA ILE A 130 16.41 -0.97 -4.76
C ILE A 130 17.83 -1.07 -5.33
N GLY A 131 18.76 -1.70 -4.60
CA GLY A 131 20.12 -1.91 -5.11
C GLY A 131 20.90 -0.60 -5.35
N ALA A 132 20.63 0.45 -4.58
CA ALA A 132 21.15 1.79 -4.86
C ALA A 132 22.61 1.98 -4.38
N PRO A 133 23.48 2.62 -5.17
CA PRO A 133 24.80 3.02 -4.72
C PRO A 133 24.71 4.25 -3.79
N PHE A 134 25.59 4.30 -2.78
CA PHE A 134 25.74 5.45 -1.89
C PHE A 134 26.81 6.42 -2.39
N ASP A 135 27.93 5.90 -2.90
CA ASP A 135 29.09 6.69 -3.27
C ASP A 135 29.48 6.49 -4.75
N PRO A 136 29.90 7.57 -5.46
CA PRO A 136 30.57 7.51 -6.76
C PRO A 136 31.68 6.47 -6.88
N GLU A 137 32.49 6.22 -5.86
CA GLU A 137 33.65 5.32 -5.92
C GLU A 137 33.24 3.88 -6.29
N HIS A 138 32.02 3.48 -5.91
CA HIS A 138 31.46 2.18 -6.30
C HIS A 138 30.94 2.17 -7.74
N VAL A 139 30.40 3.30 -8.19
CA VAL A 139 29.95 3.48 -9.58
C VAL A 139 31.18 3.49 -10.51
N THR A 140 32.25 4.19 -10.12
CA THR A 140 33.50 4.24 -10.87
C THR A 140 34.26 2.92 -10.83
N HIS A 141 34.15 2.10 -9.78
CA HIS A 141 34.70 0.74 -9.77
C HIS A 141 34.06 -0.17 -10.83
N ASN A 142 32.74 -0.08 -11.02
CA ASN A 142 32.05 -0.77 -12.13
C ASN A 142 32.48 -0.27 -13.52
N PHE A 143 33.10 0.91 -13.58
CA PHE A 143 33.61 1.53 -14.81
C PHE A 143 35.14 1.64 -14.82
N ALA A 144 35.85 0.94 -13.94
CA ALA A 144 37.28 1.16 -13.69
C ALA A 144 38.11 0.98 -14.97
N ASP A 145 37.74 0.02 -15.80
CA ASP A 145 38.41 -0.27 -17.08
C ASP A 145 38.21 0.86 -18.11
N ALA A 146 37.11 1.61 -18.02
CA ALA A 146 36.77 2.71 -18.93
C ALA A 146 37.23 4.08 -18.42
N LEU A 147 37.52 4.23 -17.11
CA LEU A 147 37.95 5.51 -16.52
C LEU A 147 39.13 6.17 -17.26
N PRO A 148 40.22 5.45 -17.65
CA PRO A 148 41.32 6.07 -18.38
C PRO A 148 40.87 6.66 -19.74
N GLU A 149 39.92 5.99 -20.40
CA GLU A 149 39.34 6.48 -21.66
C GLU A 149 38.43 7.69 -21.43
N ILE A 150 37.57 7.66 -20.40
CA ILE A 150 36.71 8.80 -20.05
C ILE A 150 37.55 10.04 -19.71
N ILE A 151 38.63 9.87 -18.94
CA ILE A 151 39.51 10.98 -18.54
C ILE A 151 40.24 11.56 -19.75
N SER A 152 40.69 10.72 -20.69
CA SER A 152 41.49 11.16 -21.84
C SER A 152 40.66 11.68 -23.02
N LYS A 153 39.51 11.06 -23.31
CA LYS A 153 38.66 11.40 -24.47
C LYS A 153 37.40 12.18 -24.10
N GLY A 154 37.10 12.32 -22.80
CA GLY A 154 35.90 12.97 -22.30
C GLY A 154 34.64 12.09 -22.31
N VAL A 155 34.67 10.93 -22.98
CA VAL A 155 33.57 9.97 -23.08
C VAL A 155 34.14 8.56 -23.30
N ALA A 156 33.50 7.53 -22.75
CA ALA A 156 33.80 6.14 -23.07
C ALA A 156 32.55 5.27 -23.09
N GLU A 157 32.62 4.15 -23.80
CA GLU A 157 31.58 3.13 -23.79
C GLU A 157 31.79 2.19 -22.58
N VAL A 158 30.74 2.00 -21.81
CA VAL A 158 30.70 1.14 -20.62
C VAL A 158 29.55 0.15 -20.74
N SER A 159 29.62 -0.97 -20.00
CA SER A 159 28.58 -1.99 -19.95
C SER A 159 28.15 -2.23 -18.51
N LEU A 160 26.85 -2.08 -18.23
CA LEU A 160 26.25 -2.46 -16.96
C LEU A 160 25.04 -3.37 -17.24
N GLY A 161 25.07 -4.60 -16.73
CA GLY A 161 24.00 -5.57 -17.02
C GLY A 161 23.97 -6.06 -18.48
N GLY A 162 25.10 -5.97 -19.19
CA GLY A 162 25.29 -6.54 -20.53
C GLY A 162 24.88 -5.65 -21.72
N ARG A 163 24.57 -4.36 -21.49
CA ARG A 163 24.26 -3.40 -22.57
C ARG A 163 25.31 -2.28 -22.61
N PRO A 164 25.90 -2.00 -23.79
CA PRO A 164 26.84 -0.90 -23.95
C PRO A 164 26.12 0.46 -23.99
N PHE A 165 26.70 1.47 -23.35
CA PHE A 165 26.25 2.86 -23.40
C PHE A 165 27.43 3.82 -23.16
N LYS A 166 27.32 5.08 -23.58
CA LYS A 166 28.42 6.05 -23.49
C LYS A 166 28.28 6.96 -22.27
N ILE A 167 29.25 6.96 -21.37
CA ILE A 167 29.31 7.89 -20.23
C ILE A 167 30.27 9.03 -20.52
N GLY A 168 29.84 10.27 -20.27
CA GLY A 168 30.67 11.47 -20.32
C GLY A 168 31.44 11.73 -19.02
N LYS A 169 32.54 12.47 -19.11
CA LYS A 169 33.37 12.86 -17.95
C LYS A 169 32.59 13.67 -16.91
N SER A 170 31.68 14.54 -17.37
CA SER A 170 30.80 15.33 -16.50
C SER A 170 29.95 14.46 -15.59
N PHE A 171 29.44 13.32 -16.08
CA PHE A 171 28.68 12.37 -15.26
C PHE A 171 29.54 11.82 -14.11
N ILE A 172 30.78 11.42 -14.39
CA ILE A 172 31.69 10.90 -13.35
C ILE A 172 32.04 11.98 -12.33
N GLU A 173 32.34 13.19 -12.78
CA GLU A 173 32.67 14.33 -11.89
C GLU A 173 31.48 14.75 -11.01
N ASP A 174 30.26 14.68 -11.55
CA ASP A 174 29.02 15.07 -10.87
C ASP A 174 28.58 14.00 -9.85
N VAL A 175 28.78 12.70 -10.15
CA VAL A 175 28.58 11.65 -9.14
C VAL A 175 29.66 11.76 -8.06
N ALA A 176 30.93 12.09 -8.41
CA ALA A 176 32.10 12.18 -7.51
C ALA A 176 31.97 13.20 -6.36
N ALA A 177 31.05 14.16 -6.45
CA ALA A 177 31.01 15.34 -5.60
C ALA A 177 30.48 15.14 -4.16
N GLY A 178 30.27 13.91 -3.67
CA GLY A 178 29.93 13.65 -2.25
C GLY A 178 28.58 14.24 -1.79
N GLU A 179 27.66 14.51 -2.72
CA GLU A 179 26.41 15.25 -2.45
C GLU A 179 25.27 14.37 -1.88
N LEU A 180 25.38 13.04 -1.97
CA LEU A 180 24.28 12.16 -1.58
C LEU A 180 24.10 12.09 -0.06
N ALA A 181 25.18 12.07 0.72
CA ALA A 181 25.09 12.01 2.18
C ALA A 181 24.37 13.23 2.78
N PRO A 182 24.68 14.50 2.38
CA PRO A 182 23.88 15.66 2.76
C PRO A 182 22.42 15.57 2.32
N ALA A 183 22.14 15.12 1.09
CA ALA A 183 20.77 14.97 0.59
C ALA A 183 19.96 13.98 1.43
N ILE A 184 20.54 12.81 1.73
CA ILE A 184 19.93 11.78 2.58
C ILE A 184 19.75 12.30 4.02
N GLY A 185 20.74 13.01 4.58
CA GLY A 185 20.67 13.54 5.94
C GLY A 185 19.64 14.66 6.14
N ASN A 186 19.23 15.31 5.04
CA ASN A 186 18.21 16.36 5.01
C ASN A 186 16.86 15.88 4.44
N LEU A 187 16.74 14.60 4.12
CA LEU A 187 15.51 14.02 3.57
C LEU A 187 14.34 14.21 4.55
N LYS A 188 13.26 14.83 4.07
CA LYS A 188 12.01 15.06 4.85
C LYS A 188 10.93 14.00 4.55
N ALA A 189 11.32 12.88 3.97
CA ALA A 189 10.47 11.77 3.58
C ALA A 189 10.88 10.48 4.32
N ALA A 190 9.94 9.54 4.46
CA ALA A 190 10.27 8.21 4.95
C ALA A 190 11.15 7.47 3.94
N LEU A 191 12.14 6.72 4.42
CA LEU A 191 13.06 5.98 3.55
C LEU A 191 12.95 4.46 3.74
N LEU A 192 12.79 3.72 2.65
CA LEU A 192 12.94 2.28 2.60
C LEU A 192 14.12 1.92 1.68
N VAL A 193 15.10 1.20 2.23
CA VAL A 193 16.22 0.68 1.46
C VAL A 193 16.02 -0.82 1.25
N LEU A 194 15.91 -1.26 0.00
CA LEU A 194 15.88 -2.67 -0.38
C LEU A 194 17.19 -3.04 -1.07
N HIS A 195 17.86 -4.10 -0.63
CA HIS A 195 19.13 -4.51 -1.23
C HIS A 195 19.38 -6.01 -1.05
N ALA A 196 19.95 -6.67 -2.06
CA ALA A 196 20.34 -8.07 -1.95
C ALA A 196 21.74 -8.20 -1.32
N PRO A 197 21.93 -9.02 -0.28
CA PRO A 197 23.26 -9.33 0.27
C PRO A 197 24.26 -9.88 -0.74
N GLN A 198 23.78 -10.54 -1.79
CA GLN A 198 24.61 -11.18 -2.82
C GLN A 198 24.71 -10.36 -4.11
N ASP A 199 24.35 -9.07 -4.06
CA ASP A 199 24.45 -8.17 -5.20
C ASP A 199 25.91 -8.02 -5.67
N ALA A 200 26.20 -8.56 -6.85
CA ALA A 200 27.53 -8.59 -7.43
C ALA A 200 27.93 -7.27 -8.13
N ILE A 201 27.01 -6.31 -8.27
CA ILE A 201 27.24 -5.03 -8.97
C ILE A 201 27.33 -3.88 -7.99
N VAL A 202 26.46 -3.84 -6.98
CA VAL A 202 26.47 -2.82 -5.93
C VAL A 202 26.47 -3.53 -4.58
N SER A 203 27.60 -3.51 -3.87
CA SER A 203 27.71 -4.12 -2.54
C SER A 203 26.62 -3.61 -1.59
N ILE A 204 26.10 -4.51 -0.75
CA ILE A 204 25.16 -4.23 0.35
C ILE A 204 25.68 -3.17 1.34
N ASP A 205 26.99 -2.92 1.36
CA ASP A 205 27.58 -1.83 2.16
C ASP A 205 26.98 -0.47 1.78
N ASN A 206 26.60 -0.27 0.51
CA ASN A 206 25.93 0.95 0.05
C ASN A 206 24.57 1.14 0.72
N ALA A 207 23.78 0.08 0.84
CA ALA A 207 22.52 0.13 1.58
C ALA A 207 22.73 0.49 3.04
N SER A 208 23.78 -0.05 3.66
CA SER A 208 24.15 0.27 5.04
C SER A 208 24.52 1.75 5.18
N GLN A 209 25.31 2.29 4.25
CA GLN A 209 25.69 3.71 4.25
C GLN A 209 24.48 4.63 4.02
N ILE A 210 23.61 4.33 3.06
CA ILE A 210 22.35 5.06 2.83
C ILE A 210 21.50 5.05 4.12
N PHE A 211 21.33 3.88 4.74
CA PHE A 211 20.54 3.74 5.95
C PHE A 211 21.14 4.51 7.13
N LEU A 212 22.46 4.50 7.29
CA LEU A 212 23.14 5.23 8.36
C LEU A 212 23.09 6.75 8.16
N ALA A 213 23.22 7.23 6.92
CA ALA A 213 23.11 8.66 6.60
C ALA A 213 21.71 9.24 6.82
N ALA A 214 20.66 8.42 6.67
CA ALA A 214 19.27 8.88 6.80
C ALA A 214 18.86 9.14 8.25
N LYS A 215 17.90 10.04 8.46
CA LYS A 215 17.18 10.20 9.73
C LYS A 215 15.91 9.33 9.73
N HIS A 216 15.30 9.14 10.90
CA HIS A 216 14.02 8.45 10.98
C HIS A 216 12.88 9.32 10.40
N PRO A 217 11.85 8.70 9.79
CA PRO A 217 11.63 7.25 9.68
C PRO A 217 12.40 6.60 8.52
N LYS A 218 13.14 5.54 8.83
CA LYS A 218 13.96 4.77 7.89
C LYS A 218 13.84 3.27 8.13
N SER A 219 13.90 2.47 7.08
CA SER A 219 13.76 1.02 7.10
C SER A 219 14.73 0.37 6.13
N PHE A 220 15.21 -0.83 6.44
CA PHE A 220 16.07 -1.64 5.58
C PHE A 220 15.49 -3.05 5.46
N VAL A 221 15.39 -3.55 4.23
CA VAL A 221 14.90 -4.90 3.92
C VAL A 221 15.85 -5.58 2.95
N THR A 222 16.29 -6.79 3.29
CA THR A 222 17.12 -7.58 2.39
C THR A 222 16.28 -8.31 1.33
N LEU A 223 16.80 -8.42 0.12
CA LEU A 223 16.19 -9.19 -0.99
C LEU A 223 16.78 -10.61 -1.12
N ASP A 224 17.41 -11.11 -0.05
CA ASP A 224 18.01 -12.45 0.04
C ASP A 224 18.98 -12.78 -1.13
N ASP A 225 18.67 -13.77 -1.95
CA ASP A 225 19.48 -14.25 -3.07
C ASP A 225 19.11 -13.61 -4.42
N ALA A 226 18.33 -12.51 -4.42
CA ALA A 226 18.03 -11.76 -5.64
C ALA A 226 19.30 -11.20 -6.29
N ASP A 227 19.32 -11.14 -7.63
CA ASP A 227 20.40 -10.46 -8.36
C ASP A 227 20.17 -8.94 -8.41
N HIS A 228 21.20 -8.19 -8.84
CA HIS A 228 21.16 -6.73 -8.91
C HIS A 228 19.97 -6.20 -9.72
N LEU A 229 19.60 -6.90 -10.79
CA LEU A 229 18.56 -6.49 -11.73
C LEU A 229 17.17 -7.01 -11.35
N VAL A 230 17.04 -7.73 -10.22
CA VAL A 230 15.80 -8.33 -9.72
C VAL A 230 15.10 -9.12 -10.83
N THR A 231 15.84 -9.99 -11.52
CA THR A 231 15.40 -10.64 -12.76
C THR A 231 14.28 -11.66 -12.53
N ARG A 232 14.25 -12.32 -11.36
CA ARG A 232 13.21 -13.29 -10.99
C ARG A 232 11.90 -12.55 -10.67
N ALA A 233 10.78 -13.13 -11.12
CA ALA A 233 9.47 -12.53 -10.89
C ALA A 233 9.10 -12.45 -9.40
N ALA A 234 9.42 -13.50 -8.64
CA ALA A 234 9.13 -13.57 -7.21
C ALA A 234 9.80 -12.44 -6.42
N ASP A 235 11.07 -12.12 -6.72
CA ASP A 235 11.79 -11.03 -6.04
C ASP A 235 11.18 -9.66 -6.35
N ALA A 236 10.79 -9.45 -7.61
CA ALA A 236 10.15 -8.20 -8.05
C ALA A 236 8.76 -8.04 -7.40
N GLU A 237 7.99 -9.11 -7.30
CA GLU A 237 6.68 -9.10 -6.62
C GLU A 237 6.84 -8.87 -5.11
N TYR A 238 7.81 -9.55 -4.48
CA TYR A 238 8.14 -9.33 -3.08
C TYR A 238 8.54 -7.87 -2.81
N ALA A 239 9.45 -7.31 -3.61
CA ALA A 239 9.86 -5.92 -3.48
C ALA A 239 8.66 -4.96 -3.60
N ALA A 240 7.75 -5.20 -4.57
CA ALA A 240 6.56 -4.40 -4.74
C ALA A 240 5.59 -4.49 -3.53
N ASP A 241 5.36 -5.70 -3.00
CA ASP A 241 4.48 -5.92 -1.86
C ASP A 241 5.03 -5.27 -0.59
N VAL A 242 6.35 -5.38 -0.36
CA VAL A 242 7.03 -4.68 0.74
C VAL A 242 6.90 -3.17 0.57
N ILE A 243 7.16 -2.63 -0.61
CA ILE A 243 7.07 -1.18 -0.89
C ILE A 243 5.64 -0.68 -0.64
N ALA A 244 4.62 -1.33 -1.18
CA ALA A 244 3.24 -0.89 -1.01
C ALA A 244 2.77 -0.97 0.45
N THR A 245 3.08 -2.08 1.13
CA THR A 245 2.71 -2.29 2.53
C THR A 245 3.38 -1.25 3.42
N TRP A 246 4.68 -1.02 3.24
CA TRP A 246 5.44 -0.01 3.98
C TRP A 246 4.96 1.42 3.68
N ALA A 247 4.73 1.73 2.40
CA ALA A 247 4.28 3.05 1.97
C ALA A 247 2.88 3.40 2.51
N GLY A 248 2.01 2.40 2.73
CA GLY A 248 0.69 2.58 3.35
C GLY A 248 0.70 3.20 4.75
N ARG A 249 1.86 3.23 5.43
CA ARG A 249 2.01 3.96 6.69
C ARG A 249 2.06 5.48 6.52
N TYR A 250 2.53 5.94 5.36
CA TYR A 250 2.83 7.34 5.06
C TYR A 250 1.91 7.94 3.98
N LEU A 251 1.31 7.07 3.16
CA LEU A 251 0.40 7.44 2.08
C LEU A 251 -1.05 7.06 2.44
N PRO A 252 -2.05 7.84 1.98
CA PRO A 252 -3.46 7.55 2.24
C PRO A 252 -3.99 6.42 1.34
N LEU A 253 -3.44 5.20 1.49
CA LEU A 253 -3.84 4.01 0.71
C LEU A 253 -5.18 3.39 1.15
N LYS A 254 -6.09 4.20 1.71
CA LYS A 254 -7.38 3.71 2.21
C LYS A 254 -8.36 3.61 1.06
N GLN A 255 -8.88 2.41 0.82
CA GLN A 255 -9.94 2.22 -0.17
C GLN A 255 -11.17 3.08 0.18
N PRO A 256 -11.82 3.70 -0.82
CA PRO A 256 -13.05 4.43 -0.60
C PRO A 256 -14.14 3.49 -0.08
N ALA A 257 -15.02 4.01 0.78
CA ALA A 257 -16.16 3.25 1.26
C ALA A 257 -17.03 2.80 0.08
N PRO A 258 -17.63 1.60 0.12
CA PRO A 258 -18.61 1.19 -0.86
C PRO A 258 -19.74 2.23 -0.96
N PRO A 259 -20.30 2.48 -2.16
CA PRO A 259 -21.41 3.41 -2.31
C PRO A 259 -22.62 2.93 -1.49
N PRO A 260 -23.46 3.85 -0.96
CA PRO A 260 -24.68 3.48 -0.25
C PRO A 260 -25.57 2.56 -1.10
N GLY A 261 -25.97 1.41 -0.54
CA GLY A 261 -26.82 0.42 -1.23
C GLY A 261 -26.06 -0.63 -2.03
N ALA A 262 -24.72 -0.60 -2.06
CA ALA A 262 -23.95 -1.77 -2.50
C ALA A 262 -24.28 -2.97 -1.59
N PRO A 263 -24.39 -4.20 -2.14
CA PRO A 263 -24.53 -5.40 -1.33
C PRO A 263 -23.44 -5.46 -0.27
N GLU A 264 -23.78 -5.95 0.92
CA GLU A 264 -22.76 -6.34 1.89
C GLU A 264 -21.83 -7.35 1.20
N GLY A 265 -20.52 -7.10 1.25
CA GLY A 265 -19.53 -7.93 0.56
C GLY A 265 -19.61 -9.40 1.00
N ILE A 266 -18.87 -10.27 0.31
CA ILE A 266 -18.86 -11.70 0.64
C ILE A 266 -18.19 -11.91 2.00
N VAL A 267 -18.92 -12.53 2.94
CA VAL A 267 -18.34 -13.12 4.14
C VAL A 267 -17.99 -14.58 3.83
N ARG A 268 -16.70 -14.92 3.93
CA ARG A 268 -16.21 -16.29 3.75
C ARG A 268 -16.00 -16.93 5.11
N VAL A 269 -16.62 -18.08 5.32
CA VAL A 269 -16.39 -18.95 6.48
C VAL A 269 -15.74 -20.23 5.98
N ALA A 270 -14.64 -20.64 6.60
CA ALA A 270 -13.94 -21.88 6.29
C ALA A 270 -13.59 -22.63 7.58
N GLU A 271 -13.61 -23.96 7.51
CA GLU A 271 -13.12 -24.80 8.60
C GLU A 271 -11.64 -24.50 8.88
N ALA A 272 -11.31 -24.28 10.16
CA ALA A 272 -9.95 -24.01 10.60
C ALA A 272 -9.34 -25.18 11.40
N ASP A 273 -10.18 -26.05 11.97
CA ASP A 273 -9.76 -27.29 12.62
C ASP A 273 -10.74 -28.43 12.30
N PRO A 274 -10.32 -29.46 11.54
CA PRO A 274 -11.19 -30.59 11.20
C PRO A 274 -11.53 -31.51 12.38
N ASN A 275 -10.86 -31.36 13.53
CA ASN A 275 -11.13 -32.15 14.73
C ASN A 275 -12.00 -31.40 15.77
N GLY A 276 -12.48 -30.20 15.43
CA GLY A 276 -13.31 -29.37 16.30
C GLY A 276 -14.34 -28.56 15.51
N PHE A 277 -14.86 -27.50 16.11
CA PHE A 277 -15.82 -26.59 15.47
C PHE A 277 -15.24 -25.23 15.10
N LEU A 278 -13.92 -25.07 15.20
CA LEU A 278 -13.26 -23.80 14.94
C LEU A 278 -13.36 -23.43 13.45
N GLN A 279 -13.89 -22.25 13.18
CA GLN A 279 -14.03 -21.68 11.86
C GLN A 279 -13.24 -20.36 11.74
N ASP A 280 -12.69 -20.14 10.57
CA ASP A 280 -12.10 -18.89 10.12
C ASP A 280 -13.16 -18.04 9.38
N VAL A 281 -13.47 -16.84 9.89
CA VAL A 281 -14.48 -15.93 9.33
C VAL A 281 -13.79 -14.67 8.80
N ASN A 282 -13.89 -14.44 7.49
CA ASN A 282 -13.30 -13.31 6.79
C ASN A 282 -14.39 -12.47 6.10
N ALA A 283 -14.40 -11.16 6.35
CA ALA A 283 -15.27 -10.20 5.68
C ALA A 283 -14.41 -9.13 4.96
N GLY A 284 -14.13 -9.36 3.68
CA GLY A 284 -13.20 -8.54 2.92
C GLY A 284 -11.75 -8.63 3.42
N PRO A 285 -10.86 -7.71 3.03
CA PRO A 285 -9.42 -7.78 3.33
C PRO A 285 -9.04 -7.35 4.76
N THR A 286 -9.96 -6.75 5.51
CA THR A 286 -9.64 -6.04 6.77
C THR A 286 -10.31 -6.60 8.01
N HIS A 287 -11.29 -7.50 7.87
CA HIS A 287 -12.06 -8.01 9.00
C HIS A 287 -11.94 -9.52 9.09
N HIS A 288 -11.32 -9.95 10.19
CA HIS A 288 -11.07 -11.35 10.51
C HIS A 288 -11.54 -11.62 11.93
N THR A 289 -12.16 -12.78 12.13
CA THR A 289 -12.56 -13.27 13.45
C THR A 289 -12.69 -14.79 13.42
N LEU A 290 -12.78 -15.40 14.60
CA LEU A 290 -12.99 -16.84 14.75
C LEU A 290 -14.42 -17.11 15.21
N ALA A 291 -15.04 -18.13 14.63
CA ALA A 291 -16.24 -18.74 15.18
C ALA A 291 -15.89 -20.09 15.79
N ASP A 292 -16.51 -20.43 16.92
CA ASP A 292 -16.25 -21.68 17.62
C ASP A 292 -17.39 -22.01 18.57
N GLU A 293 -17.43 -23.24 19.08
CA GLU A 293 -18.34 -23.64 20.15
C GLU A 293 -17.61 -23.72 21.51
N PRO A 294 -18.34 -23.62 22.64
CA PRO A 294 -17.77 -23.89 23.95
C PRO A 294 -17.24 -25.33 24.06
N LEU A 295 -16.30 -25.54 24.98
CA LEU A 295 -15.73 -26.87 25.29
C LEU A 295 -16.81 -27.92 25.59
N ALA A 296 -17.91 -27.52 26.26
CA ALA A 296 -19.01 -28.40 26.61
C ALA A 296 -19.78 -28.96 25.40
N TYR A 297 -19.65 -28.33 24.24
CA TYR A 297 -20.28 -28.74 22.98
C TYR A 297 -19.24 -29.26 21.97
N GLY A 298 -18.01 -29.54 22.40
CA GLY A 298 -16.95 -30.09 21.57
C GLY A 298 -16.13 -29.07 20.78
N GLY A 299 -16.33 -27.77 21.01
CA GLY A 299 -15.49 -26.72 20.41
C GLY A 299 -14.25 -26.42 21.26
N THR A 300 -13.46 -25.44 20.84
CA THR A 300 -12.23 -25.03 21.54
C THR A 300 -12.39 -23.74 22.35
N ASN A 301 -13.58 -23.13 22.33
CA ASN A 301 -13.91 -21.85 22.96
C ASN A 301 -12.95 -20.70 22.57
N ARG A 302 -12.44 -20.72 21.34
CA ARG A 302 -11.51 -19.71 20.80
C ARG A 302 -12.20 -18.57 20.04
N GLY A 303 -13.49 -18.72 19.75
CA GLY A 303 -14.30 -17.78 18.98
C GLY A 303 -15.71 -17.66 19.56
N MET A 304 -16.49 -16.74 18.99
CA MET A 304 -17.92 -16.64 19.34
C MET A 304 -18.68 -17.80 18.71
N SER A 305 -19.72 -18.30 19.40
CA SER A 305 -20.65 -19.24 18.78
C SER A 305 -21.46 -18.58 17.66
N PRO A 306 -22.05 -19.35 16.73
CA PRO A 306 -22.93 -18.80 15.70
C PRO A 306 -24.06 -17.95 16.27
N TYR A 307 -24.69 -18.40 17.37
CA TYR A 307 -25.70 -17.59 18.08
C TYR A 307 -25.09 -16.38 18.81
N GLY A 308 -23.81 -16.47 19.20
CA GLY A 308 -23.02 -15.32 19.63
C GLY A 308 -22.93 -14.26 18.52
N PHE A 309 -22.63 -14.64 17.28
CA PHE A 309 -22.59 -13.72 16.13
C PHE A 309 -23.95 -13.07 15.84
N LEU A 310 -25.05 -13.83 15.90
CA LEU A 310 -26.41 -13.28 15.78
C LEU A 310 -26.70 -12.28 16.90
N SER A 311 -26.33 -12.61 18.14
CA SER A 311 -26.51 -11.74 19.30
C SER A 311 -25.68 -10.46 19.20
N ALA A 312 -24.44 -10.56 18.71
CA ALA A 312 -23.57 -9.42 18.44
C ALA A 312 -24.14 -8.52 17.34
N GLY A 313 -24.62 -9.10 16.24
CA GLY A 313 -25.29 -8.37 15.16
C GLY A 313 -26.51 -7.59 15.66
N LEU A 314 -27.36 -8.24 16.46
CA LEU A 314 -28.53 -7.60 17.07
C LEU A 314 -28.14 -6.47 18.03
N GLY A 315 -27.18 -6.70 18.93
CA GLY A 315 -26.69 -5.70 19.89
C GLY A 315 -26.04 -4.49 19.21
N ALA A 316 -25.20 -4.73 18.22
CA ALA A 316 -24.54 -3.70 17.42
C ALA A 316 -25.57 -2.86 16.64
N CYS A 317 -26.46 -3.50 15.89
CA CYS A 317 -27.49 -2.81 15.10
C CYS A 317 -28.42 -1.95 15.99
N THR A 318 -28.78 -2.47 17.16
CA THR A 318 -29.59 -1.76 18.16
C THR A 318 -28.87 -0.52 18.67
N SER A 319 -27.61 -0.66 19.14
CA SER A 319 -26.84 0.47 19.69
C SER A 319 -26.54 1.56 18.64
N MET A 320 -26.22 1.15 17.41
CA MET A 320 -26.02 2.06 16.28
C MET A 320 -27.29 2.84 15.93
N THR A 321 -28.45 2.18 15.91
CA THR A 321 -29.74 2.81 15.60
C THR A 321 -30.11 3.87 16.65
N ILE A 322 -29.95 3.55 17.94
CA ILE A 322 -30.16 4.48 19.06
C ILE A 322 -29.22 5.69 18.92
N ARG A 323 -27.92 5.44 18.72
CA ARG A 323 -26.90 6.48 18.57
C ARG A 323 -27.20 7.40 17.39
N MET A 324 -27.55 6.83 16.24
CA MET A 324 -27.91 7.58 15.04
C MET A 324 -29.11 8.49 15.31
N TYR A 325 -30.16 7.98 15.95
CA TYR A 325 -31.35 8.76 16.27
C TYR A 325 -31.06 9.91 17.24
N ALA A 326 -30.32 9.64 18.32
CA ALA A 326 -29.89 10.65 19.28
C ALA A 326 -29.10 11.78 18.60
N ARG A 327 -28.14 11.45 17.72
CA ARG A 327 -27.37 12.44 16.94
C ARG A 327 -28.27 13.29 16.06
N ARG A 328 -29.21 12.67 15.34
CA ARG A 328 -30.15 13.39 14.46
C ARG A 328 -31.05 14.38 15.23
N LYS A 329 -31.37 14.07 16.48
CA LYS A 329 -32.19 14.91 17.35
C LYS A 329 -31.39 15.88 18.22
N GLY A 330 -30.05 15.82 18.17
CA GLY A 330 -29.18 16.64 19.03
C GLY A 330 -29.29 16.30 20.52
N TRP A 331 -29.65 15.07 20.87
CA TRP A 331 -29.83 14.67 22.28
C TRP A 331 -28.50 14.28 22.93
N PRO A 332 -28.29 14.63 24.22
CA PRO A 332 -27.03 14.44 24.94
C PRO A 332 -26.83 13.01 25.44
N LEU A 333 -26.93 12.02 24.55
CA LEU A 333 -26.58 10.64 24.85
C LEU A 333 -25.05 10.52 24.90
N GLU A 334 -24.47 10.17 26.03
CA GLU A 334 -23.02 9.97 26.17
C GLU A 334 -22.63 8.56 25.77
N HIS A 335 -23.33 7.54 26.28
CA HIS A 335 -23.01 6.13 26.03
C HIS A 335 -24.25 5.25 25.93
N VAL A 336 -24.18 4.22 25.09
CA VAL A 336 -25.18 3.16 24.96
C VAL A 336 -24.48 1.81 24.99
N SER A 337 -24.96 0.90 25.84
CA SER A 337 -24.57 -0.51 25.84
C SER A 337 -25.80 -1.39 25.69
N VAL A 338 -25.65 -2.53 25.02
CA VAL A 338 -26.72 -3.48 24.77
C VAL A 338 -26.20 -4.88 25.07
N ASP A 339 -26.68 -5.48 26.15
CA ASP A 339 -26.40 -6.88 26.47
C ASP A 339 -27.46 -7.72 25.76
N VAL A 340 -27.04 -8.78 25.05
CA VAL A 340 -27.95 -9.68 24.34
C VAL A 340 -27.71 -11.11 24.82
N CYS A 341 -28.78 -11.80 25.20
CA CYS A 341 -28.76 -13.21 25.54
C CYS A 341 -29.73 -13.95 24.63
N HIS A 342 -29.30 -15.09 24.11
CA HIS A 342 -30.14 -16.02 23.36
C HIS A 342 -30.49 -17.24 24.22
N ASP A 343 -31.71 -17.74 24.09
CA ASP A 343 -32.22 -18.93 24.76
C ASP A 343 -33.26 -19.65 23.88
N LYS A 344 -33.49 -20.94 24.10
CA LYS A 344 -34.54 -21.73 23.42
C LYS A 344 -35.62 -22.11 24.43
N VAL A 345 -36.75 -21.39 24.41
CA VAL A 345 -37.85 -21.57 25.37
C VAL A 345 -38.96 -22.44 24.78
N HIS A 346 -39.62 -23.24 25.62
CA HIS A 346 -40.76 -24.07 25.23
C HIS A 346 -41.96 -23.21 24.83
N ALA A 347 -42.52 -23.44 23.63
CA ALA A 347 -43.73 -22.80 23.11
C ALA A 347 -45.01 -23.29 23.82
N GLN A 348 -45.09 -23.18 25.14
CA GLN A 348 -46.34 -23.44 25.86
C GLN A 348 -47.32 -22.27 25.82
N ASP A 349 -46.87 -21.07 25.40
CA ASP A 349 -47.69 -19.85 25.34
C ASP A 349 -47.87 -19.30 23.91
N ALA A 350 -47.50 -20.05 22.86
CA ALA A 350 -47.74 -19.65 21.47
C ALA A 350 -48.91 -20.44 20.89
N GLU A 351 -49.93 -19.75 20.37
CA GLU A 351 -51.11 -20.35 19.68
C GLU A 351 -50.75 -21.09 18.37
N THR A 352 -49.47 -21.33 18.09
CA THR A 352 -48.98 -22.09 16.95
C THR A 352 -48.60 -23.49 17.42
N GLY A 353 -49.53 -24.44 17.26
CA GLY A 353 -49.41 -25.83 17.71
C GLY A 353 -48.34 -26.70 17.03
N SER A 354 -47.13 -26.20 16.77
CA SER A 354 -45.96 -27.04 16.57
C SER A 354 -45.11 -26.98 17.85
N GLY A 355 -44.79 -28.15 18.44
CA GLY A 355 -44.04 -28.25 19.70
C GLY A 355 -42.58 -27.82 19.61
N ASP A 356 -42.26 -26.89 18.72
CA ASP A 356 -40.92 -26.37 18.47
C ASP A 356 -40.54 -25.33 19.53
N LYS A 357 -39.28 -25.36 19.98
CA LYS A 357 -38.76 -24.33 20.88
C LYS A 357 -38.57 -23.04 20.09
N ILE A 358 -39.07 -21.92 20.61
CA ILE A 358 -38.92 -20.62 19.98
C ILE A 358 -37.57 -20.04 20.42
N ASP A 359 -36.76 -19.66 19.44
CA ASP A 359 -35.55 -18.87 19.69
C ASP A 359 -35.95 -17.52 20.30
N THR A 360 -35.45 -17.25 21.51
CA THR A 360 -35.78 -16.04 22.27
C THR A 360 -34.51 -15.23 22.50
N TRP A 361 -34.51 -13.98 22.06
CA TRP A 361 -33.43 -13.02 22.33
C TRP A 361 -33.89 -11.99 23.37
N ARG A 362 -33.16 -11.90 24.49
CA ARG A 362 -33.38 -10.87 25.53
C ARG A 362 -32.31 -9.80 25.40
N ARG A 363 -32.74 -8.55 25.26
CA ARG A 363 -31.85 -7.38 25.23
C ARG A 363 -31.98 -6.58 26.52
N ARG A 364 -30.85 -6.16 27.10
CA ARG A 364 -30.80 -5.17 28.18
C ARG A 364 -30.04 -3.95 27.67
N ILE A 365 -30.74 -2.82 27.55
CA ILE A 365 -30.20 -1.57 27.00
C ILE A 365 -29.91 -0.61 28.15
N LYS A 366 -28.68 -0.08 28.22
CA LYS A 366 -28.30 0.95 29.18
C LYS A 366 -27.94 2.24 28.45
N LEU A 367 -28.58 3.34 28.85
CA LEU A 367 -28.37 4.69 28.29
C LEU A 367 -27.78 5.61 29.35
N THR A 368 -26.61 6.20 29.05
CA THR A 368 -25.89 7.14 29.92
C THR A 368 -25.86 8.52 29.24
N GLY A 369 -26.12 9.58 29.99
CA GLY A 369 -26.19 10.97 29.52
C GLY A 369 -27.33 11.74 30.17
N ASP A 370 -27.33 13.06 30.02
CA ASP A 370 -28.33 13.99 30.57
C ASP A 370 -29.63 13.97 29.74
N LEU A 371 -30.27 12.80 29.73
CA LEU A 371 -31.48 12.54 28.96
C LEU A 371 -32.72 12.64 29.84
N SER A 372 -33.74 13.35 29.36
CA SER A 372 -35.06 13.34 29.98
C SER A 372 -35.73 11.96 29.86
N ASP A 373 -36.73 11.69 30.69
CA ASP A 373 -37.48 10.43 30.64
C ASP A 373 -38.14 10.20 29.28
N ASP A 374 -38.69 11.25 28.66
CA ASP A 374 -39.26 11.18 27.32
C ASP A 374 -38.20 10.81 26.26
N GLN A 375 -37.00 11.37 26.36
CA GLN A 375 -35.89 11.04 25.46
C GLN A 375 -35.47 9.59 25.65
N ARG A 376 -35.36 9.13 26.90
CA ARG A 376 -35.02 7.72 27.22
C ARG A 376 -36.07 6.77 26.66
N HIS A 377 -37.34 7.04 26.90
CA HIS A 377 -38.44 6.22 26.40
C HIS A 377 -38.40 6.15 24.87
N ARG A 378 -38.23 7.28 24.20
CA ARG A 378 -38.17 7.33 22.74
C ARG A 378 -36.95 6.61 22.16
N LEU A 379 -35.81 6.65 22.86
CA LEU A 379 -34.60 5.89 22.47
C LEU A 379 -34.77 4.37 22.68
N LEU A 380 -35.64 3.92 23.59
CA LEU A 380 -35.97 2.51 23.71
C LEU A 380 -36.92 2.08 22.57
N GLU A 381 -37.93 2.88 22.22
CA GLU A 381 -38.82 2.56 21.09
C GLU A 381 -38.07 2.48 19.75
N ILE A 382 -37.04 3.31 19.53
CA ILE A 382 -36.26 3.27 18.28
C ILE A 382 -35.34 2.04 18.23
N ALA A 383 -35.01 1.44 19.38
CA ALA A 383 -34.19 0.24 19.48
C ALA A 383 -34.84 -0.98 18.78
N ASP A 384 -36.18 -1.02 18.75
CA ASP A 384 -36.97 -2.09 18.10
C ASP A 384 -37.11 -1.88 16.59
N ARG A 385 -36.60 -0.76 16.06
CA ARG A 385 -36.65 -0.45 14.62
C ARG A 385 -35.34 -0.72 13.91
N CYS A 386 -34.36 -1.31 14.58
CA CYS A 386 -33.08 -1.62 13.95
C CYS A 386 -33.25 -2.72 12.89
N PRO A 387 -32.54 -2.64 11.74
CA PRO A 387 -32.67 -3.63 10.67
C PRO A 387 -32.53 -5.10 11.10
N VAL A 388 -31.52 -5.43 11.91
CA VAL A 388 -31.29 -6.82 12.35
C VAL A 388 -32.43 -7.36 13.21
N HIS A 389 -33.02 -6.53 14.08
CA HIS A 389 -34.21 -6.92 14.84
C HIS A 389 -35.36 -7.32 13.91
N ARG A 390 -35.61 -6.52 12.87
CA ARG A 390 -36.66 -6.83 11.88
C ARG A 390 -36.36 -8.10 11.09
N THR A 391 -35.09 -8.41 10.83
CA THR A 391 -34.69 -9.66 10.18
C THR A 391 -34.98 -10.87 11.07
N LEU A 392 -34.72 -10.78 12.38
CA LEU A 392 -34.99 -11.86 13.33
C LEU A 392 -36.49 -12.10 13.57
N GLU A 393 -37.33 -11.06 13.45
CA GLU A 393 -38.80 -11.17 13.61
C GLU A 393 -39.56 -11.48 12.30
N ARG A 394 -38.86 -11.64 11.17
CA ARG A 394 -39.45 -11.94 9.86
C ARG A 394 -38.87 -13.21 9.26
N SER A 395 -39.55 -13.78 8.28
CA SER A 395 -39.00 -14.88 7.49
C SER A 395 -37.87 -14.39 6.58
N SER A 396 -36.77 -15.14 6.57
CA SER A 396 -35.63 -14.95 5.66
C SER A 396 -35.48 -16.20 4.79
N GLU A 397 -35.03 -16.04 3.55
CA GLU A 397 -34.76 -17.15 2.62
C GLU A 397 -33.27 -17.43 2.55
N VAL A 398 -32.89 -18.71 2.60
CA VAL A 398 -31.50 -19.16 2.42
C VAL A 398 -31.46 -20.03 1.17
N LEU A 399 -30.67 -19.61 0.18
CA LEU A 399 -30.51 -20.28 -1.12
C LEU A 399 -29.13 -20.95 -1.19
N THR A 400 -28.99 -22.02 -1.96
CA THR A 400 -27.73 -22.77 -2.17
C THR A 400 -27.39 -22.90 -3.64
#